data_AF-A0A381FNN0-F1
#
_entry.id   AF-A0A381FNN0-F1
#
_cell.length_a   1.000
_cell.length_b   1.000
_cell.length_c   1.000
_cell.angle_alpha   90.00
_cell.angle_beta   90.00
_cell.angle_gamma   90.00
#
_symmetry.space_group_name_H-M   'P 1'
#
loop_
_entity.id
_entity.type
_entity.pdbx_description
1 polymer ?
#
loop_
_entity_poly.entity_id
_entity_poly.type
_entity_poly.pdbx_seq_one_letter_code
_entity_poly.pdbx_strand_id
1 'polypeptide(L)' 'MKKLNVQKGRKLSRDAQKNISGGGLELQACASGCYDRYFSDGQGNCLVPPCSAPNFGSEIKEVDGRWKCCY' A
#
# COMPACT_ATOMS: atom_id res chain seq x y z
N MET A 1 9.59 42.38 15.60
CA MET A 1 9.34 41.09 14.89
C MET A 1 10.61 40.25 14.95
N LYS A 2 10.58 39.08 15.61
CA LYS A 2 11.74 38.17 15.68
C LYS A 2 11.94 37.50 14.32
N LYS A 3 13.09 37.73 13.68
CA LYS A 3 13.46 37.04 12.43
C LYS A 3 13.79 35.58 12.79
N LEU A 4 12.92 34.65 12.41
CA LEU A 4 13.23 33.22 12.44
C LEU A 4 14.32 32.98 11.38
N ASN A 5 15.57 32.82 11.82
CA ASN A 5 16.63 32.29 10.97
C ASN A 5 16.32 30.81 10.75
N VAL A 6 15.58 30.50 9.69
CA VAL A 6 15.32 29.12 9.27
C VAL A 6 16.67 28.55 8.86
N GLN A 7 17.33 27.86 9.78
CA GLN A 7 18.59 27.20 9.53
C GLN A 7 18.38 26.26 8.33
N LYS A 8 19.05 26.61 7.23
CA LYS A 8 19.22 25.88 5.97
C LYS A 8 18.59 24.49 6.02
N GLY A 9 17.46 24.30 5.32
CA GLY A 9 16.83 23.00 5.16
C GLY A 9 17.89 21.97 4.80
N ARG A 10 18.16 21.04 5.72
CA ARG A 10 19.15 19.97 5.51
C ARG A 10 18.66 19.16 4.32
N LYS A 11 19.40 19.21 3.21
CA LYS A 11 19.11 18.40 2.03
C LYS A 11 19.16 16.94 2.48
N LEU A 12 18.03 16.26 2.38
CA LEU A 12 17.92 14.84 2.68
C LEU A 12 18.94 14.07 1.84
N SER A 13 19.55 13.04 2.44
CA SER A 13 20.41 12.10 1.70
C SER A 13 19.64 11.48 0.54
N ARG A 14 20.34 11.11 -0.54
CA ARG A 14 19.72 10.57 -1.76
C ARG A 14 18.82 9.35 -1.46
N ASP A 15 19.20 8.50 -0.51
CA ASP A 15 18.41 7.35 -0.07
C ASP A 15 17.15 7.76 0.71
N ALA A 16 17.24 8.78 1.57
CA ALA A 16 16.08 9.33 2.26
C ALA A 16 15.11 10.01 1.27
N GLN A 17 15.63 10.66 0.22
CA GLN A 17 14.83 11.21 -0.87
C GLN A 17 14.12 10.10 -1.64
N LYS A 18 14.77 8.97 -1.95
CA LYS A 18 14.13 7.83 -2.62
C LYS A 18 12.98 7.23 -1.82
N ASN A 19 13.15 7.09 -0.50
CA ASN A 19 12.10 6.58 0.39
C ASN A 19 10.89 7.52 0.44
N ILE A 20 11.11 8.85 0.43
CA ILE A 20 10.02 9.84 0.39
C ILE A 20 9.36 9.88 -1.00
N SER A 21 10.14 9.74 -2.08
CA SER A 21 9.67 9.68 -3.46
C SER A 21 8.99 8.35 -3.81
N GLY A 22 8.79 7.44 -2.86
CA GLY A 22 8.12 6.16 -3.08
C GLY A 22 8.93 5.13 -3.87
N GLY A 23 10.22 5.37 -4.13
CA GLY A 23 11.08 4.48 -4.91
C GLY A 23 11.77 3.38 -4.10
N GLY A 24 11.38 3.18 -2.84
CA GLY A 24 12.02 2.25 -1.90
C GLY A 24 11.17 1.06 -1.47
N LEU A 25 9.92 0.98 -1.91
CA LEU A 25 9.11 -0.22 -1.73
C LEU A 25 9.36 -1.09 -2.96
N GLU A 26 10.32 -2.01 -2.87
CA GLU A 26 10.18 -3.25 -3.64
C GLU A 26 8.73 -3.70 -3.42
N LEU A 27 7.96 -3.79 -4.50
CA LEU A 27 6.61 -4.32 -4.48
C LEU A 27 6.71 -5.72 -3.89
N GLN A 28 6.50 -5.80 -2.59
CA GLN A 28 6.58 -7.05 -1.86
C GLN A 28 5.60 -7.99 -2.55
N ALA A 29 6.13 -9.10 -3.06
CA ALA A 29 5.35 -10.04 -3.86
C ALA A 29 4.03 -10.32 -3.13
N CYS A 30 2.91 -10.21 -3.85
CA CYS A 30 1.61 -10.47 -3.27
C CYS A 30 1.60 -11.85 -2.62
N ALA A 31 1.42 -11.87 -1.30
CA ALA A 31 1.36 -13.11 -0.57
C ALA A 31 0.07 -13.84 -0.99
N SER A 32 0.20 -15.08 -1.47
CA SER A 32 -0.93 -15.92 -1.88
C SER A 32 -1.79 -16.30 -0.67
N GLY A 33 -3.09 -16.48 -0.90
CA GLY A 33 -4.05 -16.83 0.15
C GLY A 33 -5.25 -15.89 0.22
N CYS A 34 -6.09 -16.13 1.22
CA CYS A 34 -7.34 -15.41 1.44
C CYS A 34 -7.28 -14.53 2.68
N TYR A 35 -7.75 -13.30 2.56
CA TYR A 35 -7.65 -12.26 3.57
C TYR A 35 -9.03 -11.67 3.90
N ASP A 36 -9.34 -11.56 5.20
CA ASP A 36 -10.57 -10.93 5.69
C ASP A 36 -10.55 -9.40 5.60
N ARG A 37 -9.35 -8.80 5.57
CA ARG A 37 -9.18 -7.35 5.53
C ARG A 37 -8.55 -6.95 4.21
N TYR A 38 -9.35 -6.27 3.39
CA TYR A 38 -8.96 -5.88 2.05
C TYR A 38 -9.75 -4.65 1.62
N PHE A 39 -9.29 -4.02 0.53
CA PHE A 39 -10.03 -2.97 -0.17
C PHE A 39 -10.78 -3.59 -1.35
N SER A 40 -12.11 -3.50 -1.35
CA SER A 40 -12.95 -3.90 -2.48
C SER A 40 -13.06 -2.76 -3.49
N ASP A 41 -13.04 -3.08 -4.79
CA ASP A 41 -13.40 -2.13 -5.84
C ASP A 41 -14.91 -2.11 -6.16
N GLY A 42 -15.70 -2.96 -5.48
CA GLY A 42 -17.14 -3.13 -5.68
C GLY A 42 -17.55 -3.89 -6.94
N GLN A 43 -16.59 -4.34 -7.76
CA GLN A 43 -16.81 -5.09 -9.00
C GLN A 43 -16.34 -6.56 -8.87
N GLY A 44 -16.00 -7.00 -7.65
CA GLY A 44 -15.48 -8.33 -7.36
C GLY A 44 -13.96 -8.42 -7.31
N ASN A 45 -13.24 -7.30 -7.51
CA ASN A 45 -11.80 -7.25 -7.36
C ASN A 45 -11.43 -6.68 -5.98
N CYS A 46 -10.27 -7.09 -5.50
CA CYS A 46 -9.80 -6.66 -4.19
C CYS A 46 -8.29 -6.43 -4.14
N LEU A 47 -7.88 -5.57 -3.21
CA LEU A 47 -6.48 -5.28 -2.90
C LEU A 47 -6.19 -5.47 -1.42
N VAL A 48 -5.15 -6.23 -1.11
CA VAL A 48 -4.65 -6.44 0.26
C VAL A 48 -3.26 -5.83 0.39
N PRO A 49 -3.04 -4.77 1.18
CA PRO A 49 -1.70 -4.24 1.40
C PRO A 49 -0.75 -5.34 1.90
N PRO A 50 0.48 -5.47 1.34
CA PRO A 50 1.18 -4.50 0.49
C PRO A 50 0.92 -4.63 -1.02
N CYS A 51 -0.02 -5.49 -1.47
CA CYS A 51 -0.39 -5.58 -2.88
C CYS A 51 -0.94 -4.26 -3.41
N SER A 52 -0.47 -3.90 -4.60
CA SER A 52 -1.00 -2.78 -5.36
C SER A 52 -1.44 -3.25 -6.74
N ALA A 53 -2.24 -2.42 -7.41
CA ALA A 53 -2.55 -2.58 -8.82
C ALA A 53 -1.24 -2.79 -9.63
N PRO A 54 -1.25 -3.68 -10.64
CA PRO A 54 -2.41 -4.41 -11.17
C PRO A 54 -2.68 -5.77 -10.50
N ASN A 55 -2.04 -6.09 -9.37
CA ASN A 55 -2.23 -7.38 -8.69
C ASN A 55 -3.52 -7.34 -7.86
N PHE A 56 -4.64 -7.62 -8.52
CA PHE A 56 -5.95 -7.73 -7.88
C PHE A 56 -6.23 -9.18 -7.51
N GLY A 57 -6.71 -9.39 -6.28
CA GLY A 57 -7.35 -10.65 -5.91
C GLY A 57 -8.82 -10.63 -6.32
N SER A 58 -9.52 -11.73 -6.06
CA SER A 58 -10.97 -11.86 -6.24
C SER A 58 -11.70 -11.93 -4.91
N GLU A 59 -12.84 -11.26 -4.84
CA GLU A 59 -13.75 -11.37 -3.70
C GLU A 59 -14.50 -12.70 -3.76
N ILE A 60 -14.28 -13.54 -2.76
CA ILE A 60 -14.94 -14.84 -2.60
C ILE A 60 -15.85 -14.77 -1.39
N LYS A 61 -17.12 -15.16 -1.57
CA LYS A 61 -18.06 -15.30 -0.47
C LYS A 61 -17.96 -16.70 0.12
N GLU A 62 -17.60 -16.78 1.38
CA GLU A 62 -17.55 -18.04 2.12
C GLU A 62 -18.97 -18.53 2.49
N VAL A 63 -19.05 -19.80 2.87
CA VAL A 63 -20.31 -20.47 3.26
C VAL A 63 -20.98 -19.83 4.47
N ASP A 64 -20.21 -19.15 5.33
CA ASP A 64 -20.71 -18.40 6.49
C ASP A 64 -21.22 -16.99 6.11
N GLY A 65 -21.15 -16.63 4.83
CA GLY A 65 -21.59 -15.35 4.28
C GLY A 65 -20.57 -14.22 4.35
N ARG A 66 -19.35 -14.45 4.88
CA ARG A 66 -18.27 -13.46 4.89
C ARG A 66 -17.57 -13.38 3.54
N TRP A 67 -17.14 -12.19 3.18
CA TRP A 67 -16.34 -11.97 1.99
C TRP A 67 -14.86 -11.94 2.35
N LYS A 68 -14.04 -12.59 1.53
CA LYS A 68 -12.59 -12.58 1.62
C LYS A 68 -11.99 -12.21 0.28
N CYS A 69 -10.84 -11.55 0.31
CA CYS A 69 -10.03 -11.33 -0.87
C CYS A 69 -9.02 -12.47 -1.02
N CYS A 70 -9.09 -13.20 -2.12
CA CYS A 70 -8.17 -14.30 -2.39
C CYS A 70 -7.32 -14.03 -3.62
N TYR A 71 -6.02 -14.33 -3.51
CA TYR A 71 -5.02 -14.29 -4.58
C TYR A 71 -4.65 -15.70 -5.04
#